data_AF-A0A6P0JYX7-F1
#
_entry.id   AF-A0A6P0JYX7-F1
#
_cell.length_a   1.000
_cell.length_b   1.000
_cell.length_c   1.000
_cell.angle_alpha   90.00
_cell.angle_beta   90.00
_cell.angle_gamma   90.00
#
_symmetry.space_group_name_H-M   'P 1'
#
loop_
_entity.id
_entity.type
_entity.pdbx_description
1 polymer ?
#
loop_
_entity_poly.entity_id
_entity_poly.type
_entity_poly.pdbx_seq_one_letter_code
_entity_poly.pdbx_strand_id
1 'polypeptide(L)'
;MLAHLHIHPTALSFASEAMIEQMPTNLKNWLTGRRESSYFHTCAMTTVMKATVWQLLNCPYQGLAKRLYLEGKTLELIGLYLDQISHDQGLRQTVDDLQSDHVERILQARDLLLHQVTNPPTLLELAHRVGLNDRKLKQGFRSVFGTTVFGYLRNYQMEQAKQLLLMPGTTIASVAQAVGYSSPEAFSVAFRRTFAVTPKTYQLQHR
;
A
#
# COMPACT_ATOMS: atom_id res chain seq x y z
N MET A 1 2.88 13.74 -12.10
CA MET A 1 2.68 12.92 -10.89
C MET A 1 1.42 12.11 -11.13
N LEU A 2 1.54 10.79 -11.05
CA LEU A 2 0.44 9.85 -11.29
C LEU A 2 -0.21 9.50 -9.95
N ALA A 3 -1.53 9.36 -9.93
CA ALA A 3 -2.23 8.75 -8.81
C ALA A 3 -2.52 7.29 -9.15
N HIS A 4 -2.24 6.40 -8.20
CA HIS A 4 -2.59 4.99 -8.28
C HIS A 4 -3.69 4.73 -7.26
N LEU A 5 -4.88 4.37 -7.72
CA LEU A 5 -5.94 3.89 -6.84
C LEU A 5 -5.89 2.38 -6.75
N HIS A 6 -5.82 1.89 -5.52
CA HIS A 6 -5.93 0.48 -5.20
C HIS A 6 -7.18 0.26 -4.37
N ILE A 7 -8.13 -0.52 -4.89
CA ILE A 7 -9.32 -0.90 -4.14
C ILE A 7 -9.29 -2.40 -3.89
N HIS A 8 -9.20 -2.77 -2.62
CA HIS A 8 -9.33 -4.16 -2.20
C HIS A 8 -10.80 -4.60 -2.35
N PRO A 9 -11.11 -5.85 -2.74
CA PRO A 9 -12.48 -6.32 -2.95
C PRO A 9 -13.43 -6.11 -1.76
N THR A 10 -12.90 -6.14 -0.53
CA THR A 10 -13.70 -5.92 0.69
C THR A 10 -13.97 -4.45 0.99
N ALA A 11 -13.26 -3.51 0.35
CA ALA A 11 -13.37 -2.09 0.62
C ALA A 11 -14.68 -1.46 0.11
N LEU A 12 -15.38 -2.11 -0.83
CA LEU A 12 -16.66 -1.64 -1.38
C LEU A 12 -17.82 -2.58 -1.05
N SER A 13 -17.71 -3.37 0.03
CA SER A 13 -18.80 -4.24 0.50
C SER A 13 -20.06 -3.47 0.92
N PHE A 14 -19.94 -2.15 1.13
CA PHE A 14 -21.04 -1.25 1.49
C PHE A 14 -21.72 -0.59 0.27
N ALA A 15 -21.22 -0.79 -0.94
CA ALA A 15 -21.77 -0.13 -2.13
C ALA A 15 -23.15 -0.71 -2.49
N SER A 16 -24.16 0.14 -2.58
CA SER A 16 -25.50 -0.25 -3.04
C SER A 16 -25.53 -0.46 -4.56
N GLU A 17 -26.50 -1.20 -5.07
CA GLU A 17 -26.68 -1.40 -6.52
C GLU A 17 -26.79 -0.08 -7.28
N ALA A 18 -27.56 0.87 -6.75
CA ALA A 18 -27.70 2.21 -7.32
C ALA A 18 -26.36 2.98 -7.39
N MET A 19 -25.48 2.78 -6.40
CA MET A 19 -24.14 3.38 -6.39
C MET A 19 -23.23 2.73 -7.43
N ILE A 20 -23.31 1.40 -7.59
CA ILE A 20 -22.54 0.64 -8.60
C ILE A 20 -22.98 1.02 -10.02
N GLU A 21 -24.26 1.32 -10.25
CA GLU A 21 -24.73 1.76 -11.57
C GLU A 21 -24.15 3.10 -12.01
N GLN A 22 -23.90 4.00 -11.07
CA GLN A 22 -23.32 5.32 -11.31
C GLN A 22 -21.78 5.28 -11.40
N MET A 23 -21.17 4.12 -11.17
CA MET A 23 -19.72 4.00 -11.22
C MET A 23 -19.19 3.98 -12.67
N PRO A 24 -17.96 4.46 -12.86
CA PRO A 24 -17.28 4.39 -14.15
C PRO A 24 -17.19 2.95 -14.66
N THR A 25 -17.39 2.75 -15.96
CA THR A 25 -17.57 1.42 -16.59
C THR A 25 -16.49 0.41 -16.19
N ASN A 26 -15.23 0.83 -16.13
CA ASN A 26 -14.12 -0.04 -15.75
C ASN A 26 -14.22 -0.51 -14.28
N LEU A 27 -14.61 0.39 -13.37
CA LEU A 27 -14.82 0.08 -11.96
C LEU A 27 -16.08 -0.78 -11.78
N LYS A 28 -17.16 -0.47 -12.49
CA LYS A 28 -18.40 -1.25 -12.52
C LYS A 28 -18.14 -2.67 -13.00
N ASN A 29 -17.44 -2.85 -14.13
CA ASN A 29 -17.10 -4.15 -14.69
C ASN A 29 -16.26 -5.00 -13.73
N TRP A 30 -15.28 -4.39 -13.04
CA TRP A 30 -14.51 -5.07 -12.01
C TRP A 30 -15.39 -5.50 -10.83
N LEU A 31 -16.29 -4.62 -10.34
CA LEU A 31 -17.19 -4.93 -9.24
C LEU A 31 -18.18 -6.04 -9.54
N THR A 32 -18.65 -6.13 -10.79
CA THR A 32 -19.59 -7.15 -11.26
C THR A 32 -18.90 -8.44 -11.74
N GLY A 33 -17.57 -8.40 -11.95
CA GLY A 33 -16.75 -9.54 -12.35
C GLY A 33 -16.37 -10.45 -11.18
N ARG A 34 -15.55 -11.49 -11.46
CA ARG A 34 -14.97 -12.33 -10.40
C ARG A 34 -14.01 -11.49 -9.56
N ARG A 35 -14.37 -11.20 -8.32
CA ARG A 35 -13.65 -10.37 -7.32
C ARG A 35 -12.32 -10.97 -6.82
N GLU A 36 -11.64 -11.79 -7.63
CA GLU A 36 -10.42 -12.49 -7.21
C GLU A 36 -9.21 -11.56 -7.16
N SER A 37 -9.22 -10.46 -7.91
CA SER A 37 -8.13 -9.46 -7.94
C SER A 37 -8.57 -8.07 -7.50
N SER A 38 -7.60 -7.27 -7.04
CA SER A 38 -7.83 -5.87 -6.62
C SER A 38 -7.94 -4.93 -7.83
N TYR A 39 -8.74 -3.86 -7.71
CA TYR A 39 -8.89 -2.88 -8.79
C TYR A 39 -7.68 -1.95 -8.85
N PHE A 40 -7.16 -1.76 -10.06
CA PHE A 40 -6.09 -0.81 -10.35
C PHE A 40 -6.46 0.13 -11.45
N HIS A 41 -6.25 1.41 -11.18
CA HIS A 41 -6.24 2.43 -12.21
C HIS A 41 -5.13 3.42 -11.92
N THR A 42 -4.54 3.95 -12.99
CA THR A 42 -3.52 4.99 -12.91
C THR A 42 -4.00 6.17 -13.73
N CYS A 43 -4.13 7.33 -13.12
CA CYS A 43 -4.50 8.55 -13.84
C CYS A 43 -3.53 9.70 -13.53
N ALA A 44 -3.49 10.69 -14.42
CA ALA A 44 -2.77 11.91 -14.15
C ALA A 44 -3.49 12.70 -13.05
N MET A 45 -2.78 13.08 -11.98
CA MET A 45 -3.37 13.91 -10.95
C MET A 45 -3.68 15.31 -11.47
N THR A 46 -4.93 15.74 -11.29
CA THR A 46 -5.33 17.14 -11.50
C THR A 46 -4.68 18.05 -10.45
N THR A 47 -4.69 19.35 -10.70
CA THR A 47 -4.21 20.35 -9.73
C THR A 47 -5.00 20.28 -8.42
N VAL A 48 -6.31 20.05 -8.51
CA VAL A 48 -7.19 19.92 -7.34
C VAL A 48 -6.81 18.68 -6.52
N MET A 49 -6.63 17.51 -7.16
CA MET A 49 -6.20 16.29 -6.45
C MET A 49 -4.86 16.48 -5.73
N LYS A 50 -3.90 17.17 -6.35
CA LYS A 50 -2.61 17.47 -5.72
C LYS A 50 -2.78 18.36 -4.49
N ALA A 51 -3.62 19.38 -4.58
CA ALA A 51 -3.92 20.26 -3.45
C ALA A 51 -4.59 19.49 -2.30
N THR A 52 -5.56 18.62 -2.60
CA THR A 52 -6.24 17.78 -1.60
C THR A 52 -5.27 16.81 -0.92
N VAL A 53 -4.36 16.15 -1.67
CA VAL A 53 -3.31 15.30 -1.08
C VAL A 53 -2.37 16.10 -0.19
N TRP A 54 -1.95 17.29 -0.64
CA TRP A 54 -1.09 18.14 0.18
C TRP A 54 -1.79 18.54 1.50
N GLN A 55 -3.08 18.86 1.43
CA GLN A 55 -3.93 19.19 2.58
C GLN A 55 -4.11 18.02 3.56
N LEU A 56 -4.18 16.78 3.06
CA LEU A 56 -4.19 15.56 3.88
C LEU A 56 -2.86 15.39 4.63
N LEU A 57 -1.74 15.50 3.91
CA LEU A 57 -0.40 15.33 4.47
C LEU A 57 -0.03 16.43 5.48
N ASN A 58 -0.56 17.64 5.30
CA ASN A 58 -0.29 18.81 6.14
C ASN A 58 -1.50 19.20 6.99
N CYS A 59 -2.27 18.22 7.49
CA CYS A 59 -3.43 18.47 8.34
C CYS A 59 -3.05 19.21 9.63
N PRO A 60 -3.56 20.44 9.87
CA PRO A 60 -3.19 21.25 11.04
C PRO A 60 -3.99 20.88 12.31
N TYR A 61 -5.01 20.03 12.18
CA TYR A 61 -5.94 19.72 13.25
C TYR A 61 -5.46 18.56 14.11
N GLN A 62 -6.02 18.46 15.32
CA GLN A 62 -5.77 17.38 16.29
C GLN A 62 -7.10 16.78 16.80
N GLY A 63 -7.01 15.64 17.50
CA GLY A 63 -8.15 14.98 18.12
C GLY A 63 -9.29 14.64 17.14
N LEU A 64 -10.53 14.88 17.57
CA LEU A 64 -11.73 14.62 16.77
C LEU A 64 -11.75 15.43 15.46
N ALA A 65 -11.32 16.69 15.49
CA ALA A 65 -11.28 17.56 14.31
C ALA A 65 -10.34 17.00 13.22
N LYS A 66 -9.19 16.43 13.62
CA LYS A 66 -8.27 15.75 12.68
C LYS A 66 -8.96 14.58 11.99
N ARG A 67 -9.69 13.75 12.74
CA ARG A 67 -10.38 12.59 12.20
C ARG A 67 -11.42 12.99 11.16
N LEU A 68 -12.32 13.90 11.52
CA LEU A 68 -13.37 14.40 10.61
C LEU A 68 -12.79 15.07 9.37
N TYR A 69 -11.72 15.86 9.53
CA TYR A 69 -11.04 16.50 8.41
C TYR A 69 -10.41 15.48 7.45
N LEU A 70 -9.68 14.49 7.97
CA LEU A 70 -9.05 13.46 7.14
C LEU A 70 -10.10 12.59 6.44
N GLU A 71 -11.19 12.24 7.11
CA GLU A 71 -12.32 11.51 6.52
C GLU A 71 -12.95 12.31 5.37
N GLY A 72 -13.28 13.58 5.61
CA GLY A 72 -13.86 14.47 4.59
C GLY A 72 -12.93 14.67 3.38
N LYS A 73 -11.63 14.89 3.62
CA LYS A 73 -10.64 15.03 2.56
C LYS A 73 -10.38 13.74 1.79
N THR A 74 -10.51 12.59 2.45
CA THR A 74 -10.43 11.28 1.79
C THR A 74 -11.62 11.10 0.85
N LEU A 75 -12.83 11.43 1.30
CA LEU A 75 -14.04 11.38 0.45
C LEU A 75 -13.94 12.35 -0.73
N GLU A 76 -13.46 13.57 -0.51
CA GLU A 76 -13.19 14.54 -1.58
C GLU A 76 -12.22 13.98 -2.63
N LEU A 77 -11.11 13.39 -2.18
CA LEU A 77 -10.10 12.81 -3.07
C LEU A 77 -10.66 11.62 -3.86
N ILE A 78 -11.48 10.77 -3.24
CA ILE A 78 -12.18 9.67 -3.92
C ILE A 78 -13.11 10.22 -5.00
N GLY A 79 -13.91 11.24 -4.68
CA GLY A 79 -14.82 11.88 -5.65
C GLY A 79 -14.07 12.46 -6.86
N LEU A 80 -13.01 13.23 -6.62
CA LEU A 80 -12.15 13.78 -7.67
C LEU A 80 -11.52 12.70 -8.55
N TYR A 81 -11.14 11.57 -7.94
CA TYR A 81 -10.58 10.45 -8.68
C TYR A 81 -11.63 9.77 -9.57
N LEU A 82 -12.84 9.52 -9.05
CA LEU A 82 -13.93 8.88 -9.79
C LEU A 82 -14.39 9.72 -10.99
N ASP A 83 -14.40 11.05 -10.84
CA ASP A 83 -14.67 11.98 -11.94
C ASP A 83 -13.59 11.87 -13.04
N GLN A 84 -12.32 11.89 -12.64
CA GLN A 84 -11.19 11.80 -13.56
C GLN A 84 -11.22 10.51 -14.41
N ILE A 85 -11.55 9.35 -13.82
CA ILE A 85 -11.61 8.08 -14.56
C ILE A 85 -12.85 7.97 -15.47
N SER A 86 -13.88 8.76 -15.22
CA SER A 86 -15.05 8.85 -16.11
C SER A 86 -14.70 9.56 -17.42
N HIS A 87 -13.77 10.51 -17.36
CA HIS A 87 -13.38 11.35 -18.51
C HIS A 87 -12.24 10.77 -19.39
N ASP A 88 -11.56 9.69 -18.98
CA ASP A 88 -10.36 9.16 -19.69
C ASP A 88 -10.65 8.02 -20.71
N GLN A 89 -11.92 7.76 -21.05
CA GLN A 89 -12.35 6.50 -21.71
C GLN A 89 -12.06 6.35 -23.22
N GLY A 90 -11.47 7.33 -23.91
CA GLY A 90 -11.50 7.39 -25.39
C GLY A 90 -10.48 6.53 -26.16
N LEU A 91 -9.20 6.48 -25.75
CA LEU A 91 -8.10 5.88 -26.53
C LEU A 91 -6.97 5.26 -25.69
N ARG A 92 -7.03 5.36 -24.36
CA ARG A 92 -5.96 4.94 -23.43
C ARG A 92 -6.12 3.52 -22.87
N GLN A 93 -7.26 2.88 -23.09
CA GLN A 93 -7.63 1.60 -22.45
C GLN A 93 -6.60 0.47 -22.70
N THR A 94 -6.05 0.33 -23.91
CA THR A 94 -5.12 -0.79 -24.20
C THR A 94 -3.73 -0.64 -23.58
N VAL A 95 -3.22 0.59 -23.46
CA VAL A 95 -1.93 0.88 -22.79
C VAL A 95 -2.12 0.87 -21.28
N ASP A 96 -3.24 1.41 -20.79
CA ASP A 96 -3.60 1.33 -19.37
C ASP A 96 -3.85 -0.10 -18.92
N ASP A 97 -4.45 -0.97 -19.73
CA ASP A 97 -4.66 -2.38 -19.37
C ASP A 97 -3.33 -3.12 -19.24
N LEU A 98 -2.37 -2.89 -20.14
CA LEU A 98 -1.03 -3.49 -20.03
C LEU A 98 -0.22 -2.95 -18.85
N GLN A 99 -0.35 -1.65 -18.54
CA GLN A 99 0.27 -1.06 -17.35
C GLN A 99 -0.44 -1.49 -16.07
N SER A 100 -1.76 -1.65 -16.10
CA SER A 100 -2.60 -2.13 -15.00
C SER A 100 -2.27 -3.58 -14.67
N ASP A 101 -2.20 -4.46 -15.66
CA ASP A 101 -1.81 -5.87 -15.52
C ASP A 101 -0.35 -6.01 -15.03
N HIS A 102 0.52 -5.07 -15.39
CA HIS A 102 1.88 -5.04 -14.84
C HIS A 102 1.91 -4.55 -13.38
N VAL A 103 1.15 -3.52 -13.03
CA VAL A 103 1.02 -3.01 -11.65
C VAL A 103 0.37 -4.06 -10.75
N GLU A 104 -0.66 -4.75 -11.23
CA GLU A 104 -1.35 -5.82 -10.53
C GLU A 104 -0.35 -6.92 -10.13
N ARG A 105 0.51 -7.38 -11.04
CA ARG A 105 1.56 -8.36 -10.71
C ARG A 105 2.55 -7.88 -9.65
N ILE A 106 2.89 -6.58 -9.65
CA ILE A 106 3.76 -5.99 -8.62
C ILE A 106 3.07 -6.03 -7.25
N LEU A 107 1.76 -5.87 -7.23
CA LEU A 107 0.98 -5.83 -6.00
C LEU A 107 0.65 -7.22 -5.49
N GLN A 108 0.39 -8.18 -6.38
CA GLN A 108 0.40 -9.60 -6.06
C GLN A 108 1.76 -10.03 -5.47
N ALA A 109 2.87 -9.54 -6.02
CA ALA A 109 4.20 -9.82 -5.48
C ALA A 109 4.37 -9.20 -4.08
N ARG A 110 3.88 -7.97 -3.85
CA ARG A 110 3.81 -7.40 -2.50
C ARG A 110 3.03 -8.32 -1.56
N ASP A 111 1.85 -8.78 -1.96
CA ASP A 111 1.00 -9.57 -1.08
C ASP A 111 1.65 -10.91 -0.73
N LEU A 112 2.23 -11.62 -1.71
CA LEU A 112 3.00 -12.84 -1.45
C LEU A 112 4.18 -12.59 -0.49
N LEU A 113 4.88 -11.47 -0.67
CA LEU A 113 6.00 -11.08 0.18
C LEU A 113 5.54 -10.81 1.63
N LEU A 114 4.37 -10.19 1.80
CA LEU A 114 3.82 -9.85 3.12
C LEU A 114 3.13 -11.04 3.82
N HIS A 115 2.66 -12.04 3.07
CA HIS A 115 2.16 -13.29 3.66
C HIS A 115 3.29 -14.17 4.21
N GLN A 116 4.52 -13.98 3.75
CA GLN A 116 5.69 -14.79 4.10
C GLN A 116 6.79 -13.94 4.76
N VAL A 117 6.43 -13.03 5.67
CA VAL A 117 7.36 -12.03 6.24
C VAL A 117 8.57 -12.63 6.96
N THR A 118 8.39 -13.76 7.65
CA THR A 118 9.45 -14.44 8.40
C THR A 118 10.37 -15.28 7.53
N ASN A 119 9.88 -15.75 6.39
CA ASN A 119 10.62 -16.54 5.42
C ASN A 119 10.23 -16.13 4.00
N PRO A 120 10.66 -14.93 3.56
CA PRO A 120 10.23 -14.37 2.30
C PRO A 120 10.80 -15.17 1.12
N PRO A 121 10.05 -15.29 0.01
CA PRO A 121 10.58 -15.90 -1.21
C PRO A 121 11.79 -15.10 -1.71
N THR A 122 12.70 -15.79 -2.39
CA THR A 122 13.78 -15.13 -3.12
C THR A 122 13.19 -14.23 -4.22
N LEU A 123 13.99 -13.27 -4.69
CA LEU A 123 13.54 -12.39 -5.77
C LEU A 123 13.11 -13.16 -7.02
N LEU A 124 13.87 -14.21 -7.37
CA LEU A 124 13.61 -15.05 -8.53
C LEU A 124 12.29 -15.82 -8.37
N GLU A 125 12.08 -16.45 -7.22
CA GLU A 125 10.83 -17.15 -6.91
C GLU A 125 9.64 -16.21 -6.93
N LEU A 126 9.80 -15.01 -6.35
CA LEU A 126 8.74 -14.01 -6.32
C LEU A 126 8.37 -13.55 -7.73
N ALA A 127 9.37 -13.28 -8.57
CA ALA A 127 9.16 -12.88 -9.96
C ALA A 127 8.44 -13.98 -10.74
N HIS A 128 8.89 -15.23 -10.60
CA HIS A 128 8.27 -16.39 -11.26
C HIS A 128 6.81 -16.59 -10.84
N ARG A 129 6.51 -16.49 -9.54
CA ARG A 129 5.14 -16.67 -9.02
C ARG A 129 4.15 -15.66 -9.58
N VAL A 130 4.60 -14.45 -9.89
CA VAL A 130 3.73 -13.40 -10.47
C VAL A 130 3.89 -13.27 -11.99
N GLY A 131 4.64 -14.16 -12.66
CA GLY A 131 4.82 -14.11 -14.11
C GLY A 131 5.65 -12.91 -14.61
N LEU A 132 6.57 -12.41 -13.78
CA LEU A 132 7.52 -11.36 -14.14
C LEU A 132 8.95 -11.90 -14.20
N ASN A 133 9.85 -11.15 -14.84
CA ASN A 133 11.28 -11.33 -14.64
C ASN A 133 11.82 -10.38 -13.57
N ASP A 134 12.98 -10.69 -13.00
CA ASP A 134 13.63 -9.92 -11.94
C ASP A 134 13.76 -8.43 -12.26
N ARG A 135 14.07 -8.08 -13.52
CA ARG A 135 14.25 -6.69 -13.95
C ARG A 135 12.92 -5.92 -13.83
N LYS A 136 11.85 -6.48 -14.38
CA LYS A 136 10.49 -5.92 -14.34
C LYS A 136 9.98 -5.82 -12.91
N LEU A 137 10.22 -6.83 -12.08
CA LEU A 137 9.83 -6.81 -10.67
C LEU A 137 10.54 -5.68 -9.90
N LYS A 138 11.87 -5.56 -10.03
CA LYS A 138 12.65 -4.47 -9.39
C LYS A 138 12.19 -3.09 -9.84
N GLN A 139 11.97 -2.92 -11.15
CA GLN A 139 11.52 -1.65 -11.72
C GLN A 139 10.12 -1.30 -11.22
N GLY A 140 9.20 -2.26 -11.24
CA GLY A 140 7.84 -2.07 -10.77
C GLY A 140 7.79 -1.71 -9.29
N PHE A 141 8.54 -2.39 -8.42
CA PHE A 141 8.60 -2.02 -7.00
C PHE A 141 9.11 -0.59 -6.77
N ARG A 142 10.12 -0.15 -7.52
CA ARG A 142 10.61 1.23 -7.43
C ARG A 142 9.58 2.24 -7.93
N SER A 143 8.85 1.90 -9.00
CA SER A 143 7.82 2.76 -9.57
C SER A 143 6.60 2.88 -8.67
N VAL A 144 6.12 1.76 -8.12
CA VAL A 144 4.87 1.68 -7.35
C VAL A 144 5.08 2.05 -5.88
N PHE A 145 6.18 1.63 -5.28
CA PHE A 145 6.44 1.80 -3.84
C PHE A 145 7.64 2.70 -3.52
N GLY A 146 8.35 3.22 -4.51
CA GLY A 146 9.51 4.08 -4.30
C GLY A 146 10.73 3.37 -3.71
N THR A 147 10.72 2.02 -3.62
CA THR A 147 11.79 1.26 -2.97
C THR A 147 12.04 -0.09 -3.66
N THR A 148 13.05 -0.83 -3.20
CA THR A 148 13.31 -2.20 -3.68
C THR A 148 12.38 -3.20 -3.01
N VAL A 149 12.23 -4.39 -3.59
CA VAL A 149 11.43 -5.50 -3.02
C VAL A 149 11.76 -5.74 -1.53
N PHE A 150 13.03 -5.98 -1.22
CA PHE A 150 13.45 -6.21 0.17
C PHE A 150 13.54 -4.93 1.01
N GLY A 151 13.66 -3.76 0.38
CA GLY A 151 13.48 -2.49 1.06
C GLY A 151 12.05 -2.31 1.57
N TYR A 152 11.06 -2.67 0.75
CA TYR A 152 9.66 -2.68 1.13
C TYR A 152 9.39 -3.65 2.28
N LEU A 153 9.88 -4.90 2.17
CA LEU A 153 9.73 -5.89 3.24
C LEU A 153 10.35 -5.40 4.55
N ARG A 154 11.56 -4.84 4.51
CA ARG A 154 12.23 -4.31 5.70
C ARG A 154 11.41 -3.21 6.36
N ASN A 155 10.90 -2.24 5.58
CA ASN A 155 10.07 -1.17 6.12
C ASN A 155 8.81 -1.73 6.79
N TYR A 156 8.16 -2.70 6.15
CA TYR A 156 6.99 -3.38 6.71
C TYR A 156 7.31 -4.13 8.01
N GLN A 157 8.41 -4.89 8.06
CA GLN A 157 8.89 -5.57 9.28
C GLN A 157 9.14 -4.58 10.42
N MET A 158 9.73 -3.41 10.13
CA MET A 158 10.03 -2.39 11.13
C MET A 158 8.76 -1.72 11.69
N GLU A 159 7.76 -1.44 10.86
CA GLU A 159 6.48 -0.92 11.34
C GLU A 159 5.72 -1.95 12.20
N GLN A 160 5.71 -3.23 11.80
CA GLN A 160 5.17 -4.29 12.65
C GLN A 160 5.93 -4.39 13.98
N ALA A 161 7.26 -4.29 13.95
CA ALA A 161 8.08 -4.34 15.15
C ALA A 161 7.72 -3.21 16.12
N LYS A 162 7.48 -1.99 15.64
CA LYS A 162 7.02 -0.88 16.49
C LYS A 162 5.73 -1.22 17.22
N GLN A 163 4.76 -1.84 16.54
CA GLN A 163 3.49 -2.23 17.18
C GLN A 163 3.71 -3.34 18.22
N LEU A 164 4.50 -4.37 17.89
CA LEU A 164 4.78 -5.49 18.79
C LEU A 164 5.57 -5.08 20.04
N LEU A 165 6.47 -4.09 19.92
CA LEU A 165 7.24 -3.58 21.07
C LEU A 165 6.35 -2.97 22.16
N LEU A 166 5.20 -2.43 21.78
CA LEU A 166 4.26 -1.78 22.71
C LEU A 166 3.32 -2.78 23.39
N MET A 167 3.12 -3.97 22.82
CA MET A 167 2.29 -5.01 23.42
C MET A 167 2.89 -5.47 24.77
N PRO A 168 2.09 -5.65 25.84
CA PRO A 168 2.60 -6.09 27.13
C PRO A 168 3.23 -7.50 27.05
N GLY A 169 4.27 -7.74 27.84
CA GLY A 169 4.95 -9.04 27.91
C GLY A 169 5.90 -9.39 26.76
N THR A 170 6.04 -8.53 25.74
CA THR A 170 6.99 -8.77 24.63
C THR A 170 8.43 -8.43 25.01
N THR A 171 9.36 -9.27 24.55
CA THR A 171 10.81 -9.06 24.67
C THR A 171 11.40 -8.65 23.32
N ILE A 172 12.58 -8.01 23.32
CA ILE A 172 13.26 -7.64 22.07
C ILE A 172 13.53 -8.87 21.19
N ALA A 173 13.89 -10.00 21.81
CA ALA A 173 14.13 -11.24 21.10
C ALA A 173 12.87 -11.83 20.47
N SER A 174 11.73 -11.83 21.19
CA SER A 174 10.46 -12.32 20.64
C SER A 174 9.97 -11.44 19.49
N VAL A 175 10.16 -10.12 19.58
CA VAL A 175 9.80 -9.20 18.48
C VAL A 175 10.69 -9.44 17.26
N ALA A 176 12.02 -9.60 17.45
CA ALA A 176 12.94 -9.88 16.36
C ALA A 176 12.54 -11.14 15.59
N GLN A 177 12.22 -12.22 16.30
CA GLN A 177 11.78 -13.47 15.69
C GLN A 177 10.44 -13.31 14.95
N ALA A 178 9.46 -12.63 15.56
CA ALA A 178 8.14 -12.42 14.98
C ALA A 178 8.19 -11.63 13.66
N VAL A 179 9.13 -10.68 13.53
CA VAL A 179 9.31 -9.89 12.31
C VAL A 179 10.37 -10.45 11.36
N GLY A 180 10.84 -11.67 11.57
CA GLY A 180 11.67 -12.41 10.60
C GLY A 180 13.18 -12.16 10.69
N TYR A 181 13.70 -11.72 11.84
CA TYR A 181 15.14 -11.60 12.05
C TYR A 181 15.69 -12.83 12.76
N SER A 182 16.80 -13.37 12.25
CA SER A 182 17.49 -14.52 12.82
C SER A 182 18.20 -14.20 14.15
N SER A 183 18.50 -12.93 14.43
CA SER A 183 19.09 -12.51 15.69
C SER A 183 18.55 -11.17 16.21
N PRO A 184 18.39 -11.01 17.54
CA PRO A 184 17.98 -9.74 18.16
C PRO A 184 18.95 -8.58 17.89
N GLU A 185 20.24 -8.87 17.69
CA GLU A 185 21.27 -7.87 17.40
C GLU A 185 21.06 -7.28 16.00
N ALA A 186 20.86 -8.13 14.99
CA ALA A 186 20.60 -7.69 13.62
C ALA A 186 19.30 -6.87 13.54
N PHE A 187 18.27 -7.32 14.26
CA PHE A 187 17.03 -6.57 14.43
C PHE A 187 17.27 -5.20 15.05
N SER A 188 18.02 -5.13 16.16
CA SER A 188 18.28 -3.87 16.86
C SER A 188 19.05 -2.86 16.01
N VAL A 189 20.01 -3.32 15.21
CA VAL A 189 20.72 -2.48 14.24
C VAL A 189 19.78 -1.95 13.15
N ALA A 190 18.94 -2.82 12.58
CA ALA A 190 17.98 -2.42 11.54
C ALA A 190 16.92 -1.44 12.09
N PHE A 191 16.43 -1.68 13.30
CA PHE A 191 15.46 -0.84 13.97
C PHE A 191 16.03 0.55 14.26
N ARG A 192 17.24 0.61 14.82
CA ARG A 192 17.93 1.89 15.06
C ARG A 192 18.21 2.66 13.78
N ARG A 193 18.56 1.96 12.69
CA ARG A 193 18.74 2.60 11.38
C ARG A 193 17.44 3.20 10.84
N THR A 194 16.30 2.60 11.16
CA THR A 194 14.99 3.01 10.65
C THR A 194 14.36 4.12 11.47
N PHE A 195 14.47 4.06 12.81
CA PHE A 195 13.77 4.97 13.72
C PHE A 195 14.71 5.87 14.56
N ALA A 196 16.02 5.82 14.30
CA ALA A 196 17.05 6.56 15.03
C ALA A 196 17.16 6.25 16.55
N VAL A 197 16.34 5.33 17.08
CA VAL A 197 16.35 4.89 18.48
C VAL A 197 16.45 3.38 18.59
N THR A 198 16.95 2.86 19.72
CA THR A 198 16.99 1.39 19.93
C THR A 198 15.60 0.84 20.24
N PRO A 199 15.32 -0.46 19.96
CA PRO A 199 14.06 -1.09 20.33
C PRO A 199 13.71 -0.94 21.82
N LYS A 200 14.71 -1.08 22.70
CA LYS A 200 14.55 -0.93 24.16
C LYS A 200 14.20 0.50 24.54
N THR A 201 14.89 1.49 23.97
CA THR A 201 14.57 2.90 24.19
C THR A 201 13.15 3.21 23.73
N TYR A 202 12.77 2.75 22.55
CA TYR A 202 11.42 2.92 22.01
C TYR A 202 10.36 2.32 22.93
N GLN A 203 10.59 1.10 23.43
CA GLN A 203 9.68 0.43 24.37
C GLN A 203 9.51 1.19 25.69
N LEU A 204 10.57 1.82 26.22
CA LEU A 204 10.52 2.62 27.46
C LEU A 204 9.84 3.98 27.29
N GLN A 205 9.91 4.58 26.10
CA GLN A 205 9.34 5.91 25.83
C GLN A 205 7.84 5.88 25.54
N HIS A 206 7.32 4.73 25.12
CA HIS A 206 5.97 4.59 24.58
C HIS A 206 5.09 3.57 25.32
N ARG A 207 5.59 2.99 26.43
CA ARG A 207 4.80 2.26 27.41
C ARG A 207 4.59 3.14 28.64
#